data_AF-A0A3G3K1M2-F1
#
_entry.id   AF-A0A3G3K1M2-F1
#
_cell.length_a   1.000
_cell.length_b   1.000
_cell.length_c   1.000
_cell.angle_alpha   90.00
_cell.angle_beta   90.00
_cell.angle_gamma   90.00
#
_symmetry.space_group_name_H-M   'P 1'
#
loop_
_entity.id
_entity.type
_entity.pdbx_description
1 polymer ?
#
loop_
_entity_poly.entity_id
_entity_poly.type
_entity_poly.pdbx_seq_one_letter_code
_entity_poly.pdbx_strand_id
1 'polypeptide(L)'
;MGSTTSSIAGVCLIGRNEGWPFISYVAVLPAYRGYGLATAMMKHALSCLHEQGEPLLLLFVTVGNKAKDVYEKLGFWSACPVTQMIYIE
;
A
#
# COMPACT_ATOMS: atom_id res chain seq x y z
N MET A 1 -10.96 -35.84 3.82
CA MET A 1 -10.04 -34.71 3.60
C MET A 1 -10.88 -33.46 3.42
N GLY A 2 -10.97 -32.61 4.45
CA GLY A 2 -11.70 -31.34 4.34
C GLY A 2 -10.91 -30.36 3.49
N SER A 3 -11.54 -29.73 2.50
CA SER A 3 -10.90 -28.66 1.73
C SER A 3 -10.69 -27.47 2.65
N THR A 4 -9.43 -27.13 2.95
CA THR A 4 -9.09 -25.86 3.58
C THR A 4 -9.34 -24.76 2.55
N THR A 5 -10.47 -24.05 2.67
CA THR A 5 -10.71 -22.84 1.89
C THR A 5 -9.82 -21.74 2.45
N SER A 6 -8.67 -21.52 1.82
CA SER A 6 -7.83 -20.36 2.11
C SER A 6 -8.54 -19.10 1.63
N SER A 7 -8.68 -18.10 2.51
CA SER A 7 -9.26 -16.80 2.19
C SER A 7 -8.18 -15.71 2.18
N ILE A 8 -8.42 -14.65 1.40
CA ILE A 8 -7.51 -13.50 1.33
C ILE A 8 -7.85 -12.54 2.47
N ALA A 9 -6.91 -12.37 3.42
CA ALA A 9 -7.09 -11.48 4.57
C ALA A 9 -6.75 -10.00 4.27
N GLY A 10 -5.99 -9.76 3.21
CA GLY A 10 -5.58 -8.42 2.80
C GLY A 10 -4.80 -8.44 1.50
N VAL A 11 -4.60 -7.25 0.93
CA VAL A 11 -3.87 -7.03 -0.32
C VAL A 11 -3.01 -5.77 -0.23
N CYS A 12 -1.89 -5.78 -0.95
CA CYS A 12 -1.12 -4.59 -1.29
C CYS A 12 -0.82 -4.67 -2.79
N LEU A 13 -1.39 -3.74 -3.56
CA LEU A 13 -1.30 -3.70 -5.01
C LEU A 13 -0.35 -2.57 -5.41
N ILE A 14 0.60 -2.91 -6.28
CA ILE A 14 1.52 -1.95 -6.89
C ILE A 14 1.04 -1.68 -8.32
N GLY A 15 0.84 -0.41 -8.63
CA GLY A 15 0.60 0.09 -9.98
C GLY A 15 1.79 0.89 -10.51
N ARG A 16 1.66 1.44 -11.71
CA ARG A 16 2.55 2.47 -12.24
C ARG A 16 1.79 3.77 -12.48
N ASN A 17 2.37 4.88 -12.07
CA ASN A 17 1.88 6.22 -12.36
C ASN A 17 3.05 7.05 -12.87
N GLU A 18 2.92 7.60 -14.08
CA GLU A 18 3.97 8.42 -14.73
C GLU A 18 5.36 7.75 -14.73
N GLY A 19 5.39 6.44 -14.93
CA GLY A 19 6.63 5.64 -14.94
C GLY A 19 7.11 5.18 -13.56
N TRP A 20 6.61 5.75 -12.47
CA TRP A 20 6.99 5.38 -11.11
C TRP A 20 6.06 4.33 -10.51
N PRO A 21 6.56 3.36 -9.73
CA PRO A 21 5.70 2.47 -8.99
C PRO A 21 4.97 3.25 -7.90
N PHE A 22 3.71 2.87 -7.65
CA PHE A 22 2.93 3.42 -6.54
C PHE A 22 2.05 2.34 -5.90
N ILE A 23 1.75 2.49 -4.62
CA ILE A 23 0.74 1.66 -3.96
C ILE A 23 -0.63 2.15 -4.43
N SER A 24 -1.29 1.35 -5.28
CA SER A 24 -2.62 1.68 -5.80
C SER A 24 -3.72 1.34 -4.80
N TYR A 25 -3.56 0.22 -4.09
CA TYR A 25 -4.45 -0.19 -3.01
C TYR A 25 -3.69 -0.92 -1.92
N VAL A 26 -4.03 -0.64 -0.66
CA VAL A 26 -3.66 -1.48 0.47
C VAL A 26 -4.86 -1.62 1.39
N ALA A 27 -5.25 -2.86 1.66
CA ALA A 27 -6.43 -3.14 2.45
C ALA A 27 -6.23 -4.42 3.28
N VAL A 28 -6.81 -4.42 4.47
CA VAL A 28 -6.89 -5.59 5.36
C VAL A 28 -8.32 -5.70 5.85
N LEU A 29 -8.87 -6.91 5.76
CA LEU A 29 -10.20 -7.22 6.26
C LEU A 29 -10.31 -6.83 7.74
N PRO A 30 -11.44 -6.25 8.21
CA PRO A 30 -11.57 -5.75 9.58
C PRO A 30 -11.16 -6.74 10.68
N ALA A 31 -11.53 -8.01 10.53
CA ALA A 31 -11.22 -9.07 11.49
C ALA A 31 -9.71 -9.37 11.63
N TYR A 32 -8.88 -8.93 10.69
CA TYR A 32 -7.45 -9.20 10.62
C TYR A 32 -6.60 -7.92 10.78
N ARG A 33 -7.20 -6.81 11.21
CA ARG A 33 -6.48 -5.56 11.51
C ARG A 33 -5.75 -5.66 12.85
N GLY A 34 -4.74 -4.82 13.05
CA GLY A 34 -3.94 -4.80 14.29
C GLY A 34 -2.82 -5.84 14.36
N TYR A 35 -2.79 -6.82 13.44
CA TYR A 35 -1.75 -7.87 13.38
C TYR A 35 -0.56 -7.53 12.49
N GLY A 36 -0.42 -6.28 12.04
CA GLY A 36 0.71 -5.85 11.21
C GLY A 36 0.68 -6.34 9.75
N LEU A 37 -0.42 -6.93 9.27
CA LEU A 37 -0.52 -7.47 7.89
C LEU A 37 -0.23 -6.42 6.81
N ALA A 38 -0.79 -5.21 6.94
CA ALA A 38 -0.53 -4.12 5.98
C ALA A 38 0.96 -3.77 5.93
N THR A 39 1.61 -3.66 7.09
CA THR A 39 3.05 -3.41 7.21
C THR A 39 3.87 -4.53 6.57
N ALA A 40 3.50 -5.79 6.80
CA ALA A 40 4.18 -6.94 6.20
C ALA A 40 4.08 -6.95 4.67
N MET A 41 2.88 -6.74 4.13
CA MET A 41 2.66 -6.70 2.68
C MET A 41 3.41 -5.51 2.02
N MET A 42 3.38 -4.33 2.64
CA MET A 42 4.11 -3.16 2.13
C MET A 42 5.64 -3.33 2.19
N LYS A 43 6.18 -3.94 3.26
CA LYS A 43 7.61 -4.28 3.33
C LYS A 43 8.00 -5.27 2.25
N HIS A 44 7.17 -6.27 2.00
CA HIS A 44 7.40 -7.22 0.92
C HIS A 44 7.44 -6.52 -0.43
N ALA A 45 6.47 -5.64 -0.72
CA ALA A 45 6.46 -4.85 -1.95
C ALA A 45 7.71 -3.96 -2.09
N LEU A 46 8.15 -3.30 -1.01
CA LEU A 46 9.38 -2.52 -0.99
C LEU A 46 10.62 -3.37 -1.30
N SER A 47 10.71 -4.58 -0.74
CA SER A 47 11.80 -5.52 -1.03
C SER A 47 11.80 -5.92 -2.51
N CYS A 48 10.64 -6.27 -3.08
CA CYS A 48 10.55 -6.64 -4.49
C CYS A 48 10.93 -5.48 -5.43
N LEU A 49 10.50 -4.26 -5.11
CA LEU A 49 10.85 -3.06 -5.90
C LEU A 49 12.34 -2.74 -5.81
N HIS A 50 12.93 -2.90 -4.61
CA HIS A 50 14.36 -2.72 -4.41
C HIS A 50 15.18 -3.72 -5.24
N GLU A 51 14.78 -5.00 -5.26
CA GLU A 51 15.41 -6.03 -6.08
C GLU A 51 15.29 -5.75 -7.59
N GLN A 52 14.23 -5.04 -8.01
CA GLN A 52 14.04 -4.60 -9.38
C GLN A 52 14.82 -3.32 -9.73
N GLY A 53 15.51 -2.70 -8.77
CA GLY A 53 16.26 -1.47 -8.96
C GLY A 53 15.39 -0.21 -9.03
N GLU A 54 14.13 -0.27 -8.60
CA GLU A 54 13.25 0.90 -8.55
C GLU A 54 13.72 1.86 -7.44
N PRO A 55 13.99 3.14 -7.76
CA PRO A 55 14.63 4.06 -6.81
C PRO A 55 13.65 4.72 -5.84
N LEU A 56 12.34 4.63 -6.11
CA LEU A 56 11.29 5.27 -5.30
C LEU A 56 9.97 4.52 -5.42
N LEU A 57 9.10 4.70 -4.42
CA LEU A 57 7.72 4.21 -4.40
C LEU A 57 6.81 5.35 -3.92
N LEU A 58 5.74 5.62 -4.68
CA LEU A 58 4.74 6.63 -4.32
C LEU A 58 3.53 6.00 -3.62
N LEU A 59 2.81 6.80 -2.84
CA LEU A 59 1.44 6.49 -2.43
C LEU A 59 0.67 7.78 -2.24
N PHE A 60 -0.63 7.72 -2.53
CA PHE A 60 -1.54 8.83 -2.28
C PHE A 60 -2.48 8.45 -1.14
N VAL A 61 -2.67 9.37 -0.19
CA VAL A 61 -3.56 9.15 0.95
C VAL A 61 -4.40 10.39 1.19
N THR A 62 -5.71 10.19 1.36
CA THR A 62 -6.64 11.24 1.72
C THR A 62 -6.29 11.80 3.10
N VAL A 63 -6.33 13.13 3.24
CA VAL A 63 -6.13 13.82 4.53
C VAL A 63 -7.12 13.27 5.56
N GLY A 64 -6.62 12.98 6.77
CA GLY A 64 -7.42 12.39 7.86
C GLY A 64 -7.56 10.86 7.83
N ASN A 65 -7.06 10.18 6.79
CA ASN A 65 -7.04 8.72 6.78
C ASN A 65 -5.98 8.18 7.76
N LYS A 66 -6.43 7.39 8.75
CA LYS A 66 -5.58 6.77 9.78
C LYS A 66 -4.49 5.85 9.23
N ALA A 67 -4.60 5.39 7.98
CA ALA A 67 -3.56 4.60 7.34
C ALA A 67 -2.23 5.38 7.21
N LYS A 68 -2.27 6.72 7.25
CA LYS A 68 -1.09 7.59 7.27
C LYS A 68 -0.07 7.18 8.34
N ASP A 69 -0.53 6.79 9.53
CA ASP A 69 0.35 6.37 10.63
C ASP A 69 1.18 5.13 10.28
N VAL A 70 0.64 4.25 9.43
CA VAL A 70 1.35 3.05 8.97
C VAL A 70 2.43 3.44 7.97
N TYR A 71 2.13 4.39 7.07
CA TYR A 71 3.07 4.87 6.06
C TYR A 71 4.24 5.61 6.72
N GLU A 72 3.98 6.49 7.68
CA GLU A 72 5.04 7.21 8.42
C GLU A 72 5.95 6.26 9.19
N LYS A 73 5.39 5.21 9.82
CA LYS A 73 6.19 4.15 10.48
C LYS A 73 7.06 3.34 9.52
N LEU A 74 6.68 3.28 8.25
CA LEU A 74 7.47 2.65 7.18
C LEU A 74 8.48 3.59 6.55
N GLY A 75 8.58 4.84 7.03
CA GLY A 75 9.52 5.82 6.52
C GLY A 75 9.06 6.47 5.22
N PHE A 76 7.75 6.53 4.95
CA PHE A 76 7.22 7.44 3.92
C PHE A 76 7.21 8.87 4.43
N TRP A 77 7.55 9.81 3.55
CA TRP A 77 7.62 11.23 3.85
C TRP A 77 6.56 11.93 3.00
N SER A 78 5.88 12.93 3.57
CA SER A 78 4.89 13.69 2.81
C SER A 78 5.58 14.50 1.72
N ALA A 79 5.22 14.25 0.47
CA ALA A 79 5.59 15.09 -0.66
C ALA A 79 4.62 16.29 -0.79
N CYS A 80 4.74 17.05 -1.87
CA CYS A 80 3.82 18.14 -2.19
C CYS A 80 2.36 17.63 -2.19
N PRO A 81 1.42 18.31 -1.50
CA PRO A 81 0.01 17.93 -1.53
C PRO A 81 -0.53 18.00 -2.96
N VAL A 82 -1.11 16.90 -3.43
CA VAL A 82 -1.90 16.91 -4.66
C VAL A 82 -3.29 17.42 -4.33
N THR A 83 -3.60 18.66 -4.71
CA THR A 83 -4.86 19.34 -4.35
C THR A 83 -5.98 19.13 -5.37
N GLN A 84 -5.71 18.47 -6.49
CA GLN A 84 -6.70 18.11 -7.50
C GLN A 84 -6.51 16.65 -7.93
N MET A 85 -7.48 15.81 -7.57
CA MET A 85 -7.70 14.52 -8.22
C MET A 85 -9.02 14.62 -8.97
N ILE A 86 -8.98 14.48 -10.29
CA ILE A 86 -10.19 14.32 -11.09
C ILE A 86 -10.25 12.85 -11.49
N TYR A 87 -11.18 12.12 -10.88
CA TYR A 87 -11.57 10.81 -11.37
C TYR A 87 -12.61 11.03 -12.47
N ILE A 88 -12.30 10.59 -13.67
CA ILE A 88 -13.22 10.56 -14.80
C ILE A 88 -13.46 9.08 -15.07
N GLU A 89 -14.71 8.65 -14.93
CA GLU A 89 -15.17 7.31 -15.32
C GLU A 89 -15.05 7.09 -16.83
#